data_AF-A0A9E0R228-F1
#
_entry.id   AF-A0A9E0R228-F1
#
_cell.length_a   1.000
_cell.length_b   1.000
_cell.length_c   1.000
_cell.angle_alpha   90.00
_cell.angle_beta   90.00
_cell.angle_gamma   90.00
#
_symmetry.space_group_name_H-M   'P 1'
#
loop_
_entity.id
_entity.type
_entity.pdbx_description
1 polymer ?
#
loop_
_entity_poly.entity_id
_entity_poly.type
_entity_poly.pdbx_seq_one_letter_code
_entity_poly.pdbx_strand_id
1 'polypeptide(L)'
;MKSNDFLIGAVLILVSEMFLVLSGMVIKQLSGELPTEMIVFFRNLLGLALFLPWLLRKGTGVLRTTKLRFHMMRAAVGVTAMTCLFYTWGQLPLAQAALLKQTAPFFTPLVAFWWLKER
;
A
#
# COMPACT_ATOMS: atom_id res chain seq x y z
N MET A 1 19.50 0.25 -20.59
CA MET A 1 18.40 1.09 -20.06
C MET A 1 18.62 2.49 -20.61
N LYS A 2 17.72 3.04 -21.43
CA LYS A 2 17.94 4.38 -22.02
C LYS A 2 17.83 5.41 -20.89
N SER A 3 18.61 6.49 -20.94
CA SER A 3 18.60 7.57 -19.93
C SER A 3 17.18 8.07 -19.61
N ASN A 4 16.29 8.05 -20.61
CA ASN A 4 14.88 8.43 -20.46
C ASN A 4 14.07 7.50 -19.54
N ASP A 5 14.37 6.20 -19.53
CA ASP A 5 13.64 5.22 -18.69
C ASP A 5 13.93 5.46 -17.20
N PHE A 6 15.15 5.89 -16.87
CA PHE A 6 15.56 6.22 -15.51
C PHE A 6 14.83 7.46 -14.99
N LEU A 7 14.72 8.51 -15.81
CA LEU A 7 13.99 9.73 -15.44
C LEU A 7 12.50 9.46 -15.22
N ILE A 8 11.87 8.67 -16.09
CA ILE A 8 10.46 8.27 -15.94
C ILE A 8 10.27 7.50 -14.63
N GLY A 9 11.14 6.54 -14.33
CA GLY A 9 11.10 5.79 -13.07
C GLY A 9 11.24 6.69 -11.84
N ALA A 10 12.20 7.62 -11.85
CA ALA A 10 12.41 8.56 -10.75
C ALA A 10 11.18 9.47 -10.52
N VAL A 11 10.61 10.01 -11.60
CA VAL A 11 9.39 10.84 -11.52
C VAL A 11 8.21 10.04 -10.97
N LEU A 12 8.00 8.80 -11.42
CA LEU A 12 6.93 7.94 -10.91
C LEU A 12 7.07 7.65 -9.41
N ILE A 13 8.29 7.42 -8.93
CA ILE A 13 8.57 7.23 -7.49
C ILE A 13 8.21 8.49 -6.71
N LEU A 14 8.67 9.66 -7.15
CA LEU A 14 8.38 10.94 -6.48
C LEU A 14 6.87 11.23 -6.43
N VAL A 15 6.16 11.01 -7.54
CA VAL A 15 4.70 11.16 -7.58
C VAL A 15 4.04 10.18 -6.62
N SER A 16 4.47 8.92 -6.60
CA SER A 16 3.88 7.92 -5.70
C SER A 16 4.05 8.26 -4.22
N GLU A 17 5.22 8.75 -3.81
CA GLU A 17 5.47 9.15 -2.42
C GLU A 17 4.73 10.45 -2.07
N MET A 18 4.58 11.40 -3.01
CA MET A 18 3.74 12.58 -2.81
C MET A 18 2.29 12.20 -2.51
N PHE A 19 1.69 11.29 -3.29
CA PHE A 19 0.33 10.79 -3.05
C PHE A 19 0.23 10.05 -1.71
N LEU A 20 1.27 9.31 -1.31
CA LEU A 20 1.30 8.65 -0.02
C LEU A 20 1.28 9.65 1.14
N VAL A 21 2.10 10.70 1.08
CA VAL A 21 2.16 11.74 2.12
C VAL A 21 0.84 12.51 2.19
N LEU A 22 0.27 12.89 1.03
CA LEU A 22 -1.06 13.51 0.95
C LEU A 22 -2.13 12.64 1.61
N SER A 23 -2.15 11.34 1.30
CA SER A 23 -3.06 10.39 1.96
C SER A 23 -2.81 10.32 3.47
N GLY A 24 -1.56 10.29 3.90
CA GLY A 24 -1.20 10.26 5.33
C GLY A 24 -1.68 11.49 6.09
N MET A 25 -1.60 12.68 5.49
CA MET A 25 -2.13 13.91 6.08
C MET A 25 -3.65 13.89 6.22
N VAL A 26 -4.37 13.43 5.20
CA VAL A 26 -5.83 13.27 5.26
C VAL A 26 -6.23 12.28 6.35
N ILE A 27 -5.54 11.15 6.43
CA ILE A 27 -5.79 10.13 7.46
C ILE A 27 -5.49 10.69 8.85
N LYS A 28 -4.41 11.44 9.04
CA LYS A 28 -4.10 12.11 10.32
C LYS A 28 -5.25 12.99 10.78
N GLN A 29 -5.81 13.79 9.88
CA GLN A 29 -6.94 14.67 10.17
C GLN A 29 -8.20 13.87 10.53
N LEU A 30 -8.53 12.84 9.74
CA LEU A 30 -9.73 12.02 9.95
C LEU A 30 -9.64 11.10 11.17
N SER A 31 -8.43 10.74 11.62
CA SER A 31 -8.23 9.81 12.75
C SER A 31 -8.71 10.38 14.09
N GLY A 32 -8.98 11.69 14.18
CA GLY A 32 -9.61 12.30 15.36
C GLY A 32 -11.13 12.10 15.42
N GLU A 33 -11.77 11.82 14.29
CA GLU A 33 -13.23 11.74 14.15
C GLU A 33 -13.71 10.33 13.81
N LEU A 34 -12.89 9.54 13.10
CA LEU A 34 -13.25 8.23 12.60
C LEU A 34 -12.29 7.14 13.12
N PRO A 35 -12.83 5.96 13.50
CA PRO A 35 -12.01 4.80 13.80
C PRO A 35 -11.14 4.39 12.60
N THR A 36 -9.93 3.90 12.87
CA THR A 36 -8.99 3.49 11.82
C THR A 36 -9.57 2.40 10.92
N GLU A 37 -10.37 1.49 11.46
CA GLU A 37 -11.00 0.41 10.69
C GLU A 37 -11.95 0.95 9.63
N MET A 38 -12.71 2.00 9.94
CA MET A 38 -13.62 2.64 8.99
C MET A 38 -12.85 3.30 7.85
N ILE A 39 -11.77 4.03 8.18
CA ILE A 39 -10.91 4.66 7.18
C ILE A 39 -10.32 3.60 6.23
N VAL A 40 -9.84 2.49 6.79
CA VAL A 40 -9.29 1.36 6.02
C VAL A 40 -10.37 0.73 5.12
N PHE A 41 -11.57 0.51 5.65
CA PHE A 41 -12.70 -0.06 4.91
C PHE A 41 -13.08 0.82 3.72
N PHE A 42 -13.36 2.11 3.95
CA PHE A 42 -13.76 3.03 2.89
C PHE A 42 -12.68 3.20 1.83
N ARG A 43 -11.39 3.25 2.19
CA ARG A 43 -10.31 3.31 1.19
C ARG A 43 -10.33 2.09 0.26
N ASN A 44 -10.48 0.88 0.81
CA ASN A 44 -10.51 -0.34 0.00
C ASN A 44 -11.80 -0.43 -0.82
N LEU A 45 -12.93 0.00 -0.27
CA LEU A 45 -14.21 0.05 -0.97
C LEU A 45 -14.17 1.03 -2.15
N LEU A 46 -13.65 2.24 -1.94
CA LEU A 46 -13.50 3.23 -3.01
C LEU A 46 -12.51 2.76 -4.08
N GLY A 47 -11.39 2.14 -3.68
CA GLY A 47 -10.46 1.51 -4.61
C GLY A 47 -11.14 0.44 -5.46
N LEU A 48 -11.92 -0.44 -4.83
CA LEU A 48 -12.71 -1.45 -5.54
C LEU A 48 -13.72 -0.79 -6.48
N ALA A 49 -14.48 0.21 -6.03
CA ALA A 49 -15.47 0.92 -6.83
C ALA A 49 -14.84 1.61 -8.06
N LEU A 50 -13.62 2.14 -7.95
CA LEU A 50 -12.89 2.73 -9.07
C LEU A 50 -12.42 1.68 -10.07
N PHE A 51 -11.98 0.51 -9.60
CA PHE A 51 -11.55 -0.58 -10.49
C PHE A 51 -12.72 -1.41 -11.04
N LEU A 52 -13.89 -1.34 -10.42
CA LEU A 52 -15.05 -2.16 -10.77
C LEU A 52 -15.54 -1.93 -12.22
N PRO A 53 -15.70 -0.69 -12.74
CA PRO A 53 -16.09 -0.48 -14.14
C PRO A 53 -15.10 -1.07 -15.14
N TRP A 54 -13.79 -0.96 -14.84
CA TRP A 54 -12.75 -1.55 -15.67
C TRP A 54 -12.82 -3.08 -15.66
N LEU A 55 -13.06 -3.67 -14.48
CA LEU A 55 -13.22 -5.10 -14.31
C LEU A 55 -14.45 -5.65 -15.04
N LEU A 56 -15.60 -4.95 -14.94
CA LEU A 56 -16.83 -5.30 -15.62
C LEU A 56 -16.68 -5.25 -17.16
N ARG A 57 -15.91 -4.29 -17.69
CA ARG A 57 -15.62 -4.19 -19.13
C ARG A 57 -14.72 -5.31 -19.66
N LYS A 58 -13.78 -5.80 -18.85
CA LYS A 58 -12.83 -6.87 -19.23
C LYS A 58 -13.38 -8.28 -18.96
N GLY A 59 -14.47 -8.39 -18.21
CA GLY A 59 -15.11 -9.65 -17.84
C GLY A 59 -14.39 -10.41 -16.73
N THR A 60 -15.05 -11.44 -16.19
CA THR A 60 -14.55 -12.25 -15.06
C THR A 60 -13.37 -13.14 -15.42
N GLY A 61 -13.05 -13.29 -16.71
CA GLY A 61 -11.87 -14.03 -17.18
C GLY A 61 -10.55 -13.47 -16.62
N VAL A 62 -10.48 -12.18 -16.34
CA VAL A 62 -9.30 -11.53 -15.73
C VAL A 62 -9.09 -11.93 -14.26
N LEU A 63 -10.16 -12.36 -13.58
CA LEU A 63 -10.08 -12.81 -12.18
C LEU A 63 -9.64 -14.28 -12.07
N ARG A 64 -9.61 -15.01 -13.20
CA ARG A 64 -9.26 -16.43 -13.19
C ARG A 64 -7.78 -16.59 -12.89
N THR A 65 -7.47 -16.99 -11.65
CA THR A 65 -6.11 -17.18 -11.16
C THR A 65 -5.89 -18.60 -10.64
N THR A 66 -4.75 -19.20 -10.98
CA THR A 66 -4.30 -20.48 -10.43
C THR A 66 -3.61 -20.33 -9.07
N LYS A 67 -3.35 -19.09 -8.63
CA LYS A 67 -2.55 -18.74 -7.45
C LYS A 67 -3.38 -18.07 -6.35
N LEU A 68 -4.61 -18.53 -6.13
CA LEU A 68 -5.54 -17.92 -5.14
C LEU A 68 -4.93 -17.80 -3.74
N ARG A 69 -4.17 -18.81 -3.29
CA ARG A 69 -3.47 -18.80 -1.99
C ARG A 69 -2.53 -17.60 -1.84
N PHE A 70 -1.76 -17.27 -2.88
CA PHE A 70 -0.86 -16.12 -2.85
C PHE A 70 -1.60 -14.78 -2.90
N HIS A 71 -2.74 -14.71 -3.59
CA HIS A 71 -3.60 -13.51 -3.54
C HIS A 71 -4.17 -13.28 -2.15
N MET A 72 -4.65 -14.35 -1.48
CA MET A 72 -5.16 -14.25 -0.10
C MET A 72 -4.06 -13.84 0.87
N MET A 73 -2.88 -14.44 0.77
CA MET A 73 -1.73 -14.05 1.60
C MET A 73 -1.34 -12.59 1.38
N ARG A 74 -1.24 -12.14 0.12
CA ARG A 74 -0.94 -10.76 -0.23
C ARG A 74 -2.01 -9.80 0.32
N ALA A 75 -3.28 -10.15 0.21
CA ALA A 75 -4.38 -9.33 0.71
C ALA A 75 -4.34 -9.24 2.24
N ALA A 76 -4.18 -10.36 2.94
CA ALA A 76 -4.10 -10.38 4.40
C ALA A 76 -2.92 -9.55 4.90
N VAL A 77 -1.70 -9.83 4.42
CA VAL A 77 -0.49 -9.08 4.81
C VAL A 77 -0.62 -7.60 4.45
N GLY A 78 -1.15 -7.28 3.27
CA GLY A 78 -1.33 -5.90 2.81
C GLY A 78 -2.33 -5.11 3.66
N VAL A 79 -3.47 -5.70 4.02
CA VAL A 79 -4.47 -5.04 4.88
C VAL A 79 -3.93 -4.88 6.29
N THR A 80 -3.28 -5.91 6.86
CA THR A 80 -2.65 -5.79 8.19
C THR A 80 -1.60 -4.68 8.21
N ALA A 81 -0.69 -4.65 7.24
CA ALA A 81 0.34 -3.61 7.15
C ALA A 81 -0.25 -2.20 6.99
N MET A 82 -1.31 -2.08 6.18
CA MET A 82 -2.03 -0.83 5.99
C MET A 82 -2.68 -0.34 7.29
N THR A 83 -3.38 -1.22 8.01
CA THR A 83 -4.01 -0.89 9.29
C THR A 83 -2.97 -0.42 10.31
N CYS A 84 -1.84 -1.12 10.44
CA CYS A 84 -0.74 -0.71 11.32
C CYS A 84 -0.19 0.67 10.94
N LEU A 85 0.00 0.93 9.65
CA LEU A 85 0.51 2.23 9.18
C LEU A 85 -0.48 3.36 9.47
N PHE A 86 -1.78 3.13 9.24
CA PHE A 86 -2.81 4.14 9.46
C PHE A 86 -3.01 4.44 10.93
N TYR A 87 -2.95 3.40 11.78
CA TYR A 87 -2.91 3.55 13.22
C TYR A 87 -1.73 4.42 13.67
N THR A 88 -0.55 4.15 13.13
CA THR A 88 0.66 4.95 13.40
C THR A 88 0.48 6.40 12.97
N TRP A 89 -0.10 6.66 11.79
CA TRP A 89 -0.41 8.02 11.36
C TRP A 89 -1.37 8.72 12.30
N GLY A 90 -2.43 8.05 12.77
CA GLY A 90 -3.36 8.61 13.75
C GLY A 90 -2.69 8.98 15.07
N GLN A 91 -1.82 8.11 15.61
CA GLN A 91 -1.28 8.23 16.97
C GLN A 91 0.06 9.00 17.06
N LEU A 92 0.93 8.90 16.07
CA LEU A 92 2.24 9.55 16.07
C LEU A 92 2.25 10.85 15.26
N PRO A 93 3.17 11.79 15.53
CA PRO A 93 3.53 12.84 14.58
C PRO A 93 3.91 12.25 13.21
N LEU A 94 3.47 12.88 12.12
CA LEU A 94 3.70 12.41 10.74
C LEU A 94 5.18 12.12 10.45
N ALA A 95 6.09 12.96 10.95
CA ALA A 95 7.53 12.76 10.81
C ALA A 95 8.03 11.45 11.45
N GLN A 96 7.55 11.14 12.68
CA GLN A 96 7.94 9.92 13.38
C GLN A 96 7.35 8.68 12.70
N ALA A 97 6.10 8.76 12.23
CA ALA A 97 5.49 7.67 11.46
C ALA A 97 6.23 7.40 10.13
N ALA A 98 6.72 8.45 9.47
CA ALA A 98 7.54 8.32 8.26
C ALA A 98 8.91 7.69 8.56
N LEU A 99 9.56 8.05 9.67
CA LEU A 99 10.79 7.41 10.12
C LEU A 99 10.57 5.92 10.45
N LEU A 100 9.45 5.59 11.10
CA LEU A 100 9.09 4.19 11.37
C LEU A 100 8.93 3.40 10.06
N LYS A 101 8.24 3.94 9.05
CA LYS A 101 8.12 3.31 7.72
C LYS A 101 9.50 3.10 7.07
N GLN A 102 10.43 4.03 7.23
CA GLN A 102 11.80 3.94 6.69
C GLN A 102 12.66 2.88 7.38
N THR A 103 12.18 2.23 8.45
CA THR A 103 12.86 1.05 9.00
C THR A 103 12.60 -0.23 8.18
N ALA A 104 11.60 -0.23 7.28
CA ALA A 104 11.25 -1.39 6.46
C ALA A 104 12.45 -2.02 5.70
N PRO A 105 13.39 -1.24 5.10
CA PRO A 105 14.57 -1.79 4.43
C PRO A 105 15.51 -2.60 5.33
N PHE A 106 15.46 -2.46 6.66
CA PHE A 106 16.21 -3.34 7.57
C PHE A 106 15.55 -4.72 7.69
N PHE A 107 14.22 -4.78 7.61
CA PHE A 107 13.46 -6.02 7.70
C PHE A 107 13.30 -6.72 6.35
N THR A 108 13.24 -5.97 5.25
CA THR A 108 13.03 -6.52 3.89
C THR A 108 14.05 -7.61 3.53
N PRO A 109 15.38 -7.44 3.72
CA PRO A 109 16.36 -8.49 3.43
C PRO A 109 16.19 -9.73 4.31
N LEU A 110 15.83 -9.57 5.59
CA LEU A 110 15.58 -10.69 6.50
C LEU A 110 14.40 -11.55 6.03
N VAL A 111 13.31 -10.88 5.64
CA VAL A 111 12.13 -11.55 5.07
C VAL A 111 12.46 -12.19 3.71
N ALA A 112 13.23 -11.50 2.86
CA ALA A 112 13.66 -12.01 1.56
C ALA A 112 14.55 -13.27 1.71
N PHE A 113 15.51 -13.27 2.63
CA PHE A 113 16.34 -14.43 2.95
C PHE A 113 15.49 -15.62 3.39
N TRP A 114 14.53 -15.42 4.28
CA TRP A 114 13.67 -16.51 4.77
C TRP A 114 12.66 -17.01 3.72
N TRP A 115 12.04 -16.10 2.97
CA TRP A 115 10.94 -16.41 2.04
C TRP A 115 11.40 -16.77 0.63
N LEU A 116 12.30 -15.97 0.04
CA LEU A 116 12.82 -16.18 -1.32
C LEU A 116 14.07 -17.06 -1.34
N LYS A 117 14.73 -17.28 -0.19
CA LYS A 117 16.03 -17.98 -0.09
C LYS A 117 17.12 -17.33 -0.95
N GLU A 118 17.01 -16.02 -1.16
CA GLU A 118 18.07 -15.20 -1.76
C GLU A 118 19.23 -15.09 -0.77
N ARG A 119 20.47 -15.14 -1.27
CA ARG A 119 21.71 -15.10 -0.47
C ARG A 119 22.36 -13.74 -0.52
#